data_AF-A0A2K9J862-F1
#
_entry.id   AF-A0A2K9J862-F1
#
_cell.length_a   1.000
_cell.length_b   1.000
_cell.length_c   1.000
_cell.angle_alpha   90.00
_cell.angle_beta   90.00
_cell.angle_gamma   90.00
#
_symmetry.space_group_name_H-M   'P 1'
#
loop_
_entity.id
_entity.type
_entity.pdbx_description
1 polymer ?
#
loop_
_entity_poly.entity_id
_entity_poly.type
_entity_poly.pdbx_seq_one_letter_code
_entity_poly.pdbx_strand_id
1 'polypeptide(L)'
;MSKDVRTVKVEKSQELKDLIAKYHHQQQQIEERRKQAQEQAEKVQAELSQAHQQLERAMDDTLADPSEANEEKERQLRRKIADLQLDLQGAQGRKDRAFRSGSSDANATARQAVHLAKQEAQDAIAQHFDTVKKRIEDAKYEYLKALVGYRQFELDVEGGIFFDTVQAVGQENTNVQRPSVPILYPFRFPSDGDNFYGVVDVEVSRAYKRGIITRGSVRPEREIN
;
A
#
# COMPACT_ATOMS: atom_id res chain seq x y z
N MET A 1 23.88 -13.22 5.93
CA MET A 1 23.54 -12.89 4.52
C MET A 1 22.10 -13.32 4.28
N SER A 2 21.18 -12.36 4.28
CA SER A 2 19.76 -12.59 3.97
C SER A 2 19.63 -12.90 2.49
N LYS A 3 19.50 -14.19 2.13
CA LYS A 3 19.11 -14.59 0.78
C LYS A 3 17.61 -14.34 0.68
N ASP A 4 17.25 -13.46 -0.24
CA ASP A 4 15.89 -13.01 -0.51
C ASP A 4 14.92 -14.21 -0.51
N VAL A 5 14.08 -14.30 0.52
CA VAL A 5 13.14 -15.42 0.71
C VAL A 5 12.05 -15.39 -0.38
N ARG A 6 11.94 -14.26 -1.08
CA ARG A 6 11.04 -14.00 -2.20
C ARG A 6 11.66 -14.54 -3.49
N THR A 7 11.38 -15.81 -3.79
CA THR A 7 11.87 -16.48 -5.02
C THR A 7 11.19 -16.01 -6.29
N VAL A 8 10.09 -15.26 -6.19
CA VAL A 8 9.38 -14.68 -7.34
C VAL A 8 9.18 -13.20 -7.07
N LYS A 9 9.76 -12.36 -7.94
CA LYS A 9 9.56 -10.92 -7.93
C LYS A 9 8.67 -10.57 -9.11
N VAL A 10 7.47 -10.08 -8.83
CA VAL A 10 6.57 -9.55 -9.85
C VAL A 10 6.81 -8.05 -9.94
N GLU A 11 7.30 -7.60 -11.10
CA GLU A 11 7.54 -6.18 -11.35
C GLU A 11 6.45 -5.61 -12.27
N LYS A 12 6.08 -4.35 -12.02
CA LYS A 12 5.22 -3.61 -12.95
C LYS A 12 5.95 -3.44 -14.28
N SER A 13 5.24 -3.63 -15.40
CA SER A 13 5.79 -3.33 -16.72
C SER A 13 6.17 -1.84 -16.83
N GLN A 14 7.00 -1.51 -17.81
CA GLN A 14 7.31 -0.12 -18.11
C GLN A 14 6.04 0.64 -18.54
N GLU A 15 5.16 0.00 -19.31
CA GLU A 15 3.89 0.59 -19.74
C GLU A 15 2.99 0.97 -18.56
N LEU A 16 2.86 0.10 -17.56
CA LEU A 16 2.10 0.41 -16.35
C LEU A 16 2.74 1.56 -15.53
N LYS A 17 4.07 1.59 -15.45
CA LYS A 17 4.80 2.69 -14.79
C LYS A 17 4.54 4.02 -15.52
N ASP A 18 4.55 4.01 -16.85
CA ASP A 18 4.33 5.20 -17.68
C ASP A 18 2.88 5.70 -17.54
N LEU A 19 1.88 4.80 -17.50
CA LEU A 19 0.48 5.16 -17.25
C LEU A 19 0.28 5.79 -15.87
N ILE A 20 0.94 5.26 -14.83
CA ILE A 20 0.92 5.83 -13.47
C ILE A 20 1.55 7.22 -13.47
N ALA A 21 2.71 7.38 -14.10
CA ALA A 21 3.39 8.67 -14.20
C ALA A 21 2.53 9.71 -14.97
N LYS A 22 1.92 9.29 -16.08
CA LYS A 22 1.00 10.11 -16.87
C LYS A 22 -0.21 10.56 -16.05
N TYR A 23 -0.81 9.65 -15.27
CA TYR A 23 -1.92 9.99 -14.38
C TYR A 23 -1.51 11.02 -13.32
N HIS A 24 -0.36 10.85 -12.67
CA HIS A 24 0.13 11.81 -11.68
C HIS A 24 0.40 13.18 -12.29
N HIS A 25 1.00 13.22 -13.48
CA HIS A 25 1.22 14.47 -14.21
C HIS A 25 -0.11 15.15 -14.58
N GLN A 26 -1.11 14.40 -15.04
CA GLN A 26 -2.45 14.95 -15.31
C GLN A 26 -3.09 15.52 -14.04
N GLN A 27 -2.99 14.84 -12.89
CA GLN A 27 -3.51 15.34 -11.62
C GLN A 27 -2.84 16.65 -11.20
N GLN A 28 -1.51 16.74 -11.34
CA GLN A 28 -0.78 17.98 -11.08
C GLN A 28 -1.26 19.13 -11.96
N GLN A 29 -1.44 18.90 -13.27
CA GLN A 29 -1.94 19.91 -14.19
C GLN A 29 -3.38 20.35 -13.87
N ILE A 30 -4.24 19.41 -13.44
CA ILE A 30 -5.61 19.73 -13.05
C ILE A 30 -5.62 20.63 -11.80
N GLU A 31 -4.80 20.28 -10.81
CA GLU A 31 -4.70 21.04 -9.57
C GLU A 31 -4.13 22.45 -9.82
N GLU A 32 -3.09 22.56 -10.64
CA GLU A 32 -2.51 23.84 -11.01
C GLU A 32 -3.52 24.73 -11.75
N ARG A 33 -4.27 24.18 -12.71
CA ARG A 33 -5.33 24.93 -13.41
C ARG A 33 -6.45 25.37 -12.47
N ARG A 34 -6.83 24.54 -11.49
CA ARG A 34 -7.83 24.89 -10.48
C ARG A 34 -7.34 26.03 -9.60
N LYS A 35 -6.09 25.96 -9.14
CA LYS A 35 -5.45 27.01 -8.35
C LYS A 35 -5.39 28.34 -9.12
N GLN A 36 -4.90 28.32 -10.36
CA GLN A 36 -4.84 29.52 -11.21
C GLN A 36 -6.23 30.13 -11.45
N ALA A 37 -7.25 29.30 -11.71
CA ALA A 37 -8.61 29.78 -11.93
C ALA A 37 -9.23 30.36 -10.65
N GLN A 38 -8.91 29.80 -9.48
CA GLN A 38 -9.33 30.32 -8.19
C GLN A 38 -8.68 31.68 -7.89
N GLU A 39 -7.35 31.78 -8.04
CA GLU A 39 -6.59 33.01 -7.81
C GLU A 39 -7.08 34.15 -8.72
N GLN A 40 -7.36 33.86 -9.99
CA GLN A 40 -7.89 34.86 -10.91
C GLN A 40 -9.29 35.35 -10.50
N ALA A 41 -10.17 34.45 -10.06
CA ALA A 41 -11.51 34.82 -9.61
C ALA A 41 -11.47 35.66 -8.33
N GLU A 42 -10.61 35.30 -7.38
CA GLU A 42 -10.38 36.06 -6.15
C GLU A 42 -9.82 37.46 -6.43
N LYS A 43 -8.87 37.57 -7.38
CA LYS A 43 -8.31 38.86 -7.78
C LYS A 43 -9.38 39.80 -8.36
N VAL A 44 -10.19 39.31 -9.31
CA VAL A 44 -11.26 40.13 -9.91
C VAL A 44 -12.32 40.50 -8.87
N GLN A 45 -12.65 39.59 -7.95
CA GLN A 45 -13.56 39.88 -6.84
C GLN A 45 -13.02 41.00 -5.93
N ALA A 46 -11.72 41.00 -5.63
CA ALA A 46 -11.07 42.05 -4.85
C ALA A 46 -11.08 43.39 -5.58
N GLU A 47 -10.75 43.42 -6.88
CA GLU A 47 -10.81 44.62 -7.72
C GLU A 47 -12.23 45.19 -7.82
N LEU A 48 -13.24 44.32 -7.95
CA LEU A 48 -14.66 44.71 -7.97
C LEU A 48 -15.08 45.36 -6.64
N SER A 49 -14.66 44.77 -5.52
CA SER A 49 -14.95 45.30 -4.17
C SER A 49 -14.31 46.68 -3.97
N GLN A 50 -13.08 46.88 -4.44
CA GLN A 50 -12.41 48.18 -4.42
C GLN A 50 -13.11 49.21 -5.32
N ALA A 51 -13.55 48.81 -6.52
CA ALA A 51 -14.27 49.69 -7.43
C ALA A 51 -15.62 50.14 -6.86
N HIS A 52 -16.35 49.26 -6.15
CA HIS A 52 -17.58 49.63 -5.44
C HIS A 52 -17.33 50.67 -4.34
N GLN A 53 -16.30 50.49 -3.52
CA GLN A 53 -15.93 51.48 -2.49
C GLN A 53 -15.54 52.84 -3.09
N GLN A 54 -14.86 52.83 -4.25
CA GLN A 54 -14.53 54.05 -4.98
C GLN A 54 -15.77 54.72 -5.56
N LEU A 55 -16.74 53.93 -6.06
CA LEU A 55 -18.00 54.45 -6.58
C LEU A 55 -18.82 55.12 -5.47
N GLU A 56 -18.94 54.50 -4.29
CA GLU A 56 -19.65 55.11 -3.15
C GLU A 56 -19.08 56.50 -2.81
N ARG A 57 -17.75 56.61 -2.71
CA ARG A 57 -17.09 57.91 -2.48
C ARG A 57 -17.32 58.90 -3.61
N ALA A 58 -17.30 58.46 -4.86
CA ALA A 58 -17.56 59.33 -6.00
C ALA A 58 -19.03 59.81 -6.07
N MET A 59 -19.97 58.98 -5.60
CA MET A 59 -21.37 59.38 -5.45
C MET A 59 -21.54 60.42 -4.34
N ASP A 60 -20.84 60.28 -3.21
CA ASP A 60 -20.81 61.29 -2.15
C ASP A 60 -20.21 62.62 -2.65
N ASP A 61 -19.09 62.56 -3.39
CA ASP A 61 -18.46 63.73 -4.02
C ASP A 61 -19.44 64.44 -4.98
N THR A 62 -20.18 63.67 -5.80
CA THR A 62 -21.14 64.20 -6.78
C THR A 62 -22.40 64.77 -6.11
N LEU A 63 -22.85 64.16 -5.01
CA LEU A 63 -23.97 64.69 -4.19
C LEU A 63 -23.60 66.01 -3.51
N ALA A 64 -22.34 66.17 -3.08
CA ALA A 64 -21.84 67.39 -2.46
C ALA A 64 -21.58 68.50 -3.49
N ASP A 65 -21.05 68.15 -4.67
CA ASP A 65 -20.77 69.06 -5.78
C ASP A 65 -21.03 68.39 -7.15
N PRO A 66 -22.17 68.69 -7.81
CA PRO A 66 -22.56 68.09 -9.08
C PRO A 66 -21.83 68.77 -10.27
N SER A 67 -20.51 68.79 -10.22
CA SER A 67 -19.67 69.26 -11.33
C SER A 67 -19.50 68.18 -12.40
N GLU A 68 -19.31 68.58 -13.67
CA GLU A 68 -19.09 67.62 -14.78
C GLU A 68 -17.92 66.65 -14.52
N ALA A 69 -16.90 67.09 -13.78
CA ALA A 69 -15.75 66.25 -13.41
C ALA A 69 -16.15 65.13 -12.44
N ASN A 70 -17.01 65.41 -11.47
CA ASN A 70 -17.49 64.42 -10.50
C ASN A 70 -18.46 63.43 -11.16
N GLU A 71 -19.39 63.94 -11.99
CA GLU A 71 -20.30 63.09 -12.78
C GLU A 71 -19.53 62.15 -13.72
N GLU A 72 -18.46 62.63 -14.38
CA GLU A 72 -17.66 61.80 -15.28
C GLU A 72 -16.87 60.72 -14.52
N LYS A 73 -16.30 61.05 -13.35
CA LYS A 73 -15.62 60.08 -12.47
C LYS A 73 -16.59 58.98 -12.01
N GLU A 74 -17.82 59.33 -11.64
CA GLU A 74 -18.87 58.38 -11.30
C GLU A 74 -19.23 57.47 -12.48
N ARG A 75 -19.45 58.04 -13.68
CA ARG A 75 -19.73 57.27 -14.90
C ARG A 75 -18.61 56.29 -15.24
N GLN A 76 -17.35 56.71 -15.12
CA GLN A 76 -16.19 55.84 -15.38
C GLN A 76 -16.11 54.69 -14.38
N LEU A 77 -16.36 54.94 -13.10
CA LEU A 77 -16.39 53.89 -12.07
C LEU A 77 -17.54 52.90 -12.31
N ARG A 78 -18.72 53.38 -12.72
CA ARG A 78 -19.84 52.50 -13.10
C ARG A 78 -19.49 51.61 -14.30
N ARG A 79 -18.83 52.15 -15.34
CA ARG A 79 -18.34 51.35 -16.48
C ARG A 79 -17.33 50.30 -16.03
N LYS A 80 -16.34 50.71 -15.21
CA LYS A 80 -15.34 49.79 -14.66
C LYS A 80 -15.95 48.67 -13.83
N ILE A 81 -16.98 48.95 -13.03
CA ILE A 81 -17.72 47.93 -12.27
C ILE A 81 -18.43 46.95 -13.21
N ALA A 82 -19.10 47.44 -14.25
CA ALA A 82 -19.77 46.58 -15.22
C ALA A 82 -18.77 45.65 -15.93
N ASP A 83 -17.60 46.17 -16.34
CA ASP A 83 -16.52 45.37 -16.94
C ASP A 83 -16.00 44.31 -15.95
N LEU A 84 -15.73 44.70 -14.70
CA LEU A 84 -15.26 43.77 -13.65
C LEU A 84 -16.31 42.70 -13.29
N GLN A 85 -17.60 43.00 -13.38
CA GLN A 85 -18.67 42.01 -13.19
C GLN A 85 -18.68 40.96 -14.31
N LEU A 86 -18.51 41.39 -15.56
CA LEU A 86 -18.38 40.48 -16.70
C LEU A 86 -17.12 39.62 -16.58
N ASP A 87 -16.00 40.21 -16.18
CA ASP A 87 -14.74 39.49 -15.95
C ASP A 87 -14.86 38.46 -14.82
N LEU A 88 -15.56 38.81 -13.74
CA LEU A 88 -15.82 37.90 -12.62
C LEU A 88 -16.68 36.72 -13.06
N GLN A 89 -17.75 36.97 -13.80
CA GLN A 89 -18.61 35.91 -14.34
C GLN A 89 -17.80 34.98 -15.28
N GLY A 90 -16.95 35.56 -16.13
CA GLY A 90 -16.04 34.80 -16.98
C GLY A 90 -15.02 33.98 -16.20
N ALA A 91 -14.44 34.54 -15.12
CA ALA A 91 -13.50 33.85 -14.25
C ALA A 91 -14.16 32.70 -13.49
N GLN A 92 -15.37 32.90 -12.95
CA GLN A 92 -16.17 31.86 -12.31
C GLN A 92 -16.53 30.74 -13.30
N GLY A 93 -16.94 31.07 -14.53
CA GLY A 93 -17.21 30.07 -15.56
C GLY A 93 -15.98 29.24 -15.95
N ARG A 94 -14.79 29.86 -16.02
CA ARG A 94 -13.52 29.15 -16.25
C ARG A 94 -13.14 28.26 -15.06
N LYS A 95 -13.33 28.74 -13.83
CA LYS A 95 -13.13 27.96 -12.61
C LYS A 95 -14.01 26.70 -12.63
N ASP A 96 -15.31 26.85 -12.84
CA ASP A 96 -16.24 25.72 -12.88
C ASP A 96 -15.87 24.71 -13.97
N ARG A 97 -15.46 25.19 -15.15
CA ARG A 97 -14.96 24.34 -16.22
C ARG A 97 -13.68 23.62 -15.83
N ALA A 98 -12.72 24.27 -15.18
CA ALA A 98 -11.49 23.65 -14.71
C ALA A 98 -11.77 22.55 -13.66
N PHE A 99 -12.76 22.75 -12.79
CA PHE A 99 -13.20 21.73 -11.83
C PHE A 99 -13.84 20.51 -12.51
N ARG A 100 -14.67 20.71 -13.54
CA ARG A 100 -15.41 19.63 -14.23
C ARG A 100 -14.60 18.90 -15.32
N SER A 101 -13.89 19.63 -16.18
CA SER A 101 -13.27 19.08 -17.39
C SER A 101 -11.97 18.33 -17.15
N GLY A 102 -11.19 18.73 -16.13
CA GLY A 102 -9.91 18.10 -15.84
C GLY A 102 -10.00 16.61 -15.51
N SER A 103 -11.13 16.17 -14.93
CA SER A 103 -11.22 14.83 -14.35
C SER A 103 -11.38 13.71 -15.37
N SER A 104 -11.92 13.96 -16.57
CA SER A 104 -12.29 12.91 -17.54
C SER A 104 -11.06 12.12 -18.05
N ASP A 105 -10.03 12.82 -18.52
CA ASP A 105 -8.84 12.18 -19.11
C ASP A 105 -7.95 11.50 -18.07
N ALA A 106 -7.85 12.09 -16.88
CA ALA A 106 -7.18 11.47 -15.74
C ALA A 106 -7.92 10.19 -15.31
N ASN A 107 -9.25 10.21 -15.26
CA ASN A 107 -10.04 9.03 -14.93
C ASN A 107 -9.91 7.93 -16.00
N ALA A 108 -9.86 8.28 -17.28
CA ALA A 108 -9.62 7.32 -18.35
C ALA A 108 -8.24 6.66 -18.22
N THR A 109 -7.19 7.47 -17.98
CA THR A 109 -5.82 6.98 -17.76
C THR A 109 -5.73 6.09 -16.52
N ALA A 110 -6.40 6.47 -15.43
CA ALA A 110 -6.47 5.65 -14.22
C ALA A 110 -7.15 4.29 -14.48
N ARG A 111 -8.26 4.27 -15.22
CA ARG A 111 -8.94 3.02 -15.60
C ARG A 111 -8.04 2.13 -16.45
N GLN A 112 -7.31 2.70 -17.40
CA GLN A 112 -6.34 1.97 -18.22
C GLN A 112 -5.22 1.36 -17.35
N ALA A 113 -4.63 2.15 -16.44
CA ALA A 113 -3.60 1.66 -15.53
C ALA A 113 -4.11 0.51 -14.65
N VAL A 114 -5.32 0.62 -14.09
CA VAL A 114 -5.94 -0.43 -13.28
C VAL A 114 -6.23 -1.69 -14.11
N HIS A 115 -6.70 -1.54 -15.34
CA HIS A 115 -6.96 -2.68 -16.23
C HIS A 115 -5.65 -3.41 -16.57
N LEU A 116 -4.60 -2.68 -16.93
CA LEU A 116 -3.30 -3.27 -17.24
C LEU A 116 -2.69 -3.93 -15.99
N ALA A 117 -2.76 -3.28 -14.83
CA ALA A 117 -2.30 -3.87 -13.57
C ALA A 117 -3.02 -5.17 -13.22
N LYS A 118 -4.34 -5.25 -13.50
CA LYS A 118 -5.10 -6.49 -13.33
C LYS A 118 -4.59 -7.58 -14.27
N GLN A 119 -4.36 -7.26 -15.55
CA GLN A 119 -3.82 -8.22 -16.52
C GLN A 119 -2.44 -8.70 -16.11
N GLU A 120 -1.51 -7.79 -15.81
CA GLU A 120 -0.15 -8.14 -15.33
C GLU A 120 -0.20 -9.02 -14.08
N ALA A 121 -1.11 -8.74 -13.14
CA ALA A 121 -1.29 -9.57 -11.95
C ALA A 121 -1.81 -10.97 -12.29
N GLN A 122 -2.77 -11.07 -13.22
CA GLN A 122 -3.30 -12.36 -13.68
C GLN A 122 -2.23 -13.17 -14.42
N ASP A 123 -1.44 -12.52 -15.25
CA ASP A 123 -0.32 -13.15 -15.97
C ASP A 123 0.76 -13.63 -15.00
N ALA A 124 1.11 -12.82 -14.00
CA ALA A 124 2.05 -13.21 -12.96
C ALA A 124 1.55 -14.40 -12.13
N ILE A 125 0.25 -14.45 -11.81
CA ILE A 125 -0.37 -15.61 -11.17
C ILE A 125 -0.23 -16.84 -12.08
N ALA A 126 -0.64 -16.74 -13.34
CA ALA A 126 -0.58 -17.86 -14.28
C ALA A 126 0.85 -18.39 -14.47
N GLN A 127 1.85 -17.50 -14.50
CA GLN A 127 3.25 -17.87 -14.72
C GLN A 127 3.93 -18.45 -13.47
N HIS A 128 3.54 -18.02 -12.27
CA HIS A 128 4.33 -18.30 -11.06
C HIS A 128 3.60 -19.08 -9.98
N PHE A 129 2.26 -19.17 -10.03
CA PHE A 129 1.47 -19.78 -8.96
C PHE A 129 1.87 -21.23 -8.69
N ASP A 130 2.00 -22.05 -9.73
CA ASP A 130 2.39 -23.46 -9.57
C ASP A 130 3.79 -23.62 -8.99
N THR A 131 4.73 -22.74 -9.37
CA THR A 131 6.09 -22.75 -8.81
C THR A 131 6.08 -22.39 -7.32
N VAL A 132 5.34 -21.34 -6.92
CA VAL A 132 5.23 -20.93 -5.52
C VAL A 132 4.50 -21.99 -4.68
N LYS A 133 3.43 -22.56 -5.23
CA LYS A 133 2.66 -23.64 -4.60
C LYS A 133 3.53 -24.88 -4.39
N LYS A 134 4.25 -25.32 -5.42
CA LYS A 134 5.14 -26.49 -5.35
C LYS A 134 6.19 -26.33 -4.25
N ARG A 135 6.76 -25.13 -4.07
CA ARG A 135 7.72 -24.88 -2.98
C ARG A 135 7.12 -25.13 -1.59
N ILE A 136 5.84 -24.83 -1.40
CA ILE A 136 5.13 -25.12 -0.14
C ILE A 136 4.92 -26.64 0.00
N GLU A 137 4.53 -27.32 -1.07
CA GLU A 137 4.35 -28.77 -1.10
C GLU A 137 5.65 -29.52 -0.78
N ASP A 138 6.75 -29.15 -1.45
CA ASP A 138 8.08 -29.72 -1.24
C ASP A 138 8.56 -29.47 0.20
N ALA A 139 8.38 -28.24 0.73
CA ALA A 139 8.76 -27.93 2.10
C ALA A 139 7.95 -28.75 3.13
N LYS A 140 6.65 -28.93 2.90
CA LYS A 140 5.79 -29.78 3.74
C LYS A 140 6.26 -31.23 3.68
N TYR A 141 6.57 -31.74 2.49
CA TYR A 141 7.04 -33.11 2.32
C TYR A 141 8.36 -33.35 3.07
N GLU A 142 9.34 -32.47 2.91
CA GLU A 142 10.62 -32.58 3.62
C GLU A 142 10.47 -32.46 5.15
N TYR A 143 9.56 -31.61 5.64
CA TYR A 143 9.25 -31.53 7.07
C TYR A 143 8.69 -32.86 7.61
N LEU A 144 7.70 -33.43 6.94
CA LEU A 144 7.10 -34.70 7.35
C LEU A 144 8.10 -35.86 7.27
N LYS A 145 8.94 -35.87 6.23
CA LYS A 145 10.03 -36.85 6.07
C LYS A 145 11.05 -36.76 7.20
N ALA A 146 11.40 -35.55 7.66
CA ALA A 146 12.27 -35.36 8.80
C ALA A 146 11.67 -35.92 10.09
N LEU A 147 10.36 -35.76 10.32
CA LEU A 147 9.66 -36.34 11.47
C LEU A 147 9.64 -37.88 11.43
N VAL A 148 9.44 -38.47 10.25
CA VAL A 148 9.53 -39.93 10.06
C VAL A 148 10.94 -40.42 10.41
N GLY A 149 11.99 -39.74 9.93
CA GLY A 149 13.37 -40.09 10.25
C GLY A 149 13.69 -39.97 11.73
N TYR A 150 13.18 -38.93 12.40
CA TYR A 150 13.32 -38.78 13.85
C TYR A 150 12.63 -39.92 14.61
N ARG A 151 11.41 -40.31 14.20
CA ARG A 151 10.73 -41.46 14.81
C ARG A 151 11.50 -42.77 14.60
N GLN A 152 12.07 -42.97 13.42
CA GLN A 152 12.89 -44.15 13.16
C GLN A 152 14.11 -44.18 14.08
N PHE A 153 14.78 -43.03 14.25
CA PHE A 153 15.91 -42.91 15.17
C PHE A 153 15.54 -43.26 16.62
N GLU A 154 14.38 -42.83 17.12
CA GLU A 154 13.89 -43.24 18.45
C GLU A 154 13.75 -44.77 18.55
N LEU A 155 13.13 -45.39 17.55
CA LEU A 155 12.93 -46.84 17.51
C LEU A 155 14.26 -47.61 17.43
N ASP A 156 15.23 -47.11 16.65
CA ASP A 156 16.54 -47.72 16.53
C ASP A 156 17.32 -47.63 17.85
N VAL A 157 17.22 -46.53 18.58
CA VAL A 157 17.89 -46.35 19.88
C VAL A 157 17.25 -47.22 20.96
N GLU A 158 15.93 -47.14 21.12
CA GLU A 158 15.24 -47.89 22.18
C GLU A 158 15.13 -49.37 21.85
N GLY A 159 14.55 -49.72 20.70
CA GLY A 159 14.34 -51.09 20.25
C GLY A 159 15.64 -51.74 19.77
N GLY A 160 16.20 -51.19 18.69
CA GLY A 160 17.27 -51.83 17.94
C GLY A 160 18.63 -51.90 18.66
N ILE A 161 18.94 -50.95 19.54
CA ILE A 161 20.18 -50.94 20.30
C ILE A 161 19.92 -51.46 21.71
N PHE A 162 19.07 -50.79 22.49
CA PHE A 162 18.96 -51.09 23.90
C PHE A 162 18.22 -52.41 24.18
N PHE A 163 16.98 -52.56 23.69
CA PHE A 163 16.20 -53.77 23.97
C PHE A 163 16.81 -55.01 23.29
N ASP A 164 17.26 -54.91 22.04
CA ASP A 164 17.93 -56.01 21.35
C ASP A 164 19.19 -56.47 22.11
N THR A 165 20.00 -55.54 22.65
CA THR A 165 21.18 -55.88 23.45
C THR A 165 20.78 -56.54 24.78
N VAL A 166 19.80 -55.97 25.50
CA VAL A 166 19.30 -56.51 26.78
C VAL A 166 18.82 -57.96 26.61
N GLN A 167 18.09 -58.22 25.52
CA GLN A 167 17.62 -59.55 25.17
C GLN A 167 18.79 -60.48 24.82
N ALA A 168 19.73 -60.03 23.98
CA ALA A 168 20.87 -60.83 23.55
C ALA A 168 21.78 -61.29 24.69
N VAL A 169 21.87 -60.53 25.78
CA VAL A 169 22.68 -60.87 26.97
C VAL A 169 21.87 -61.44 28.14
N GLY A 170 20.56 -61.68 27.96
CA GLY A 170 19.69 -62.30 28.97
C GLY A 170 19.50 -61.46 30.24
N GLN A 171 19.50 -60.12 30.12
CA GLN A 171 19.36 -59.17 31.24
C GLN A 171 17.98 -58.50 31.29
N GLU A 172 16.93 -59.22 30.89
CA GLU A 172 15.56 -58.68 30.73
C GLU A 172 14.96 -58.08 32.02
N ASN A 173 15.44 -58.52 33.19
CA ASN A 173 15.00 -58.03 34.52
C ASN A 173 15.97 -57.00 35.14
N THR A 174 16.83 -56.38 34.34
CA THR A 174 17.82 -55.43 34.85
C THR A 174 17.22 -54.04 35.13
N ASN A 175 17.64 -53.40 36.22
CA ASN A 175 17.20 -52.04 36.61
C ASN A 175 18.05 -50.94 35.95
N VAL A 176 18.63 -51.20 34.78
CA VAL A 176 19.44 -50.20 34.07
C VAL A 176 18.54 -49.10 33.52
N GLN A 177 18.95 -47.84 33.74
CA GLN A 177 18.26 -46.68 33.21
C GLN A 177 18.18 -46.75 31.69
N ARG A 178 16.97 -46.64 31.13
CA ARG A 178 16.76 -46.66 29.69
C ARG A 178 17.33 -45.41 29.03
N PRO A 179 17.92 -45.51 27.82
CA PRO A 179 18.22 -44.33 27.04
C PRO A 179 16.93 -43.57 26.75
N SER A 180 17.02 -42.24 26.74
CA SER A 180 15.89 -41.36 26.46
C SER A 180 16.29 -40.43 25.33
N VAL A 181 15.53 -40.46 24.24
CA VAL A 181 15.68 -39.50 23.15
C VAL A 181 14.93 -38.22 23.52
N PRO A 182 15.55 -37.03 23.43
CA PRO A 182 14.89 -35.79 23.79
C PRO A 182 13.65 -35.53 22.91
N ILE A 183 12.47 -35.41 23.52
CA ILE A 183 11.20 -35.21 22.83
C ILE A 183 11.21 -33.89 22.03
N LEU A 184 10.94 -33.99 20.74
CA LEU A 184 10.57 -32.85 19.90
C LEU A 184 9.05 -32.68 19.90
N TYR A 185 8.56 -31.47 20.16
CA TYR A 185 7.13 -31.17 20.18
C TYR A 185 6.69 -30.53 18.84
N PRO A 186 6.23 -31.33 17.85
CA PRO A 186 5.82 -30.80 16.55
C PRO A 186 4.61 -29.87 16.63
N PHE A 187 3.78 -30.02 17.68
CA PHE A 187 2.57 -29.25 17.93
C PHE A 187 2.58 -28.69 19.36
N ARG A 188 3.45 -27.72 19.64
CA ARG A 188 3.48 -27.04 20.95
C ARG A 188 2.73 -25.72 20.90
N PHE A 189 1.99 -25.39 21.95
CA PHE A 189 1.39 -24.06 22.08
C PHE A 189 2.49 -22.99 22.26
N PRO A 190 2.29 -21.79 21.71
CA PRO A 190 3.31 -20.74 21.71
C PRO A 190 3.61 -20.15 23.10
N SER A 191 2.86 -20.52 24.14
CA SER A 191 3.05 -20.06 25.52
C SER A 191 4.15 -20.80 26.29
N ASP A 192 4.63 -21.95 25.80
CA ASP A 192 5.36 -22.90 26.64
C ASP A 192 6.91 -22.84 26.43
N GLY A 193 7.39 -21.80 25.76
CA GLY A 193 8.81 -21.58 25.43
C GLY A 193 9.09 -21.67 23.94
N ASP A 194 10.37 -21.61 23.57
CA ASP A 194 10.80 -21.66 22.16
C ASP A 194 10.46 -23.00 21.51
N ASN A 195 9.79 -22.98 20.37
CA ASN A 195 9.48 -24.17 19.56
C ASN A 195 10.02 -24.02 18.14
N PHE A 196 11.33 -24.10 17.98
CA PHE A 196 12.00 -23.90 16.69
C PHE A 196 11.77 -25.00 15.65
N TYR A 197 11.14 -26.12 16.05
CA TYR A 197 11.03 -27.33 15.23
C TYR A 197 9.58 -27.72 14.91
N GLY A 198 8.61 -27.17 15.65
CA GLY A 198 7.19 -27.41 15.43
C GLY A 198 6.56 -26.41 14.47
N VAL A 199 5.30 -26.66 14.11
CA VAL A 199 4.47 -25.76 13.32
C VAL A 199 3.27 -25.35 14.16
N VAL A 200 3.12 -24.05 14.40
CA VAL A 200 2.03 -23.49 15.22
C VAL A 200 1.15 -22.57 14.38
N ASP A 201 -0.17 -22.71 14.51
CA ASP A 201 -1.16 -21.96 13.72
C ASP A 201 -0.93 -20.45 13.71
N VAL A 202 -0.57 -19.86 14.85
CA VAL A 202 -0.32 -18.41 14.93
C VAL A 202 0.88 -17.99 14.09
N GLU A 203 1.90 -18.83 13.98
CA GLU A 203 3.13 -18.57 13.25
C GLU A 203 2.88 -18.73 11.74
N VAL A 204 2.15 -19.77 11.36
CA VAL A 204 1.66 -19.96 9.99
C VAL A 204 0.80 -18.77 9.56
N SER A 205 -0.13 -18.33 10.41
CA SER A 205 -1.01 -17.19 10.14
C SER A 205 -0.21 -15.89 9.97
N ARG A 206 0.82 -15.65 10.79
CA ARG A 206 1.72 -14.50 10.64
C ARG A 206 2.50 -14.58 9.33
N ALA A 207 3.10 -15.72 9.01
CA ALA A 207 3.85 -15.90 7.76
C ALA A 207 2.95 -15.71 6.53
N TYR A 208 1.75 -16.30 6.53
CA TYR A 208 0.83 -16.22 5.40
C TYR A 208 0.19 -14.83 5.23
N LYS A 209 -0.33 -14.25 6.31
CA LYS A 209 -1.09 -12.98 6.23
C LYS A 209 -0.20 -11.75 6.28
N ARG A 210 0.98 -11.84 6.88
CA ARG A 210 1.85 -10.68 7.16
C ARG A 210 3.25 -10.83 6.55
N GLY A 211 3.64 -12.01 6.07
CA GLY A 211 4.96 -12.21 5.49
C GLY A 211 6.11 -12.18 6.50
N ILE A 212 5.83 -12.38 7.79
CA ILE A 212 6.81 -12.28 8.88
C ILE A 212 7.03 -13.62 9.58
N ILE A 213 8.24 -13.82 10.08
CA ILE A 213 8.63 -14.91 10.98
C ILE A 213 9.32 -14.26 12.18
N THR A 214 8.82 -14.48 13.39
CA THR A 214 9.29 -13.81 14.61
C THR A 214 10.31 -14.64 15.39
N ARG A 215 11.19 -13.97 16.14
CA ARG A 215 11.99 -14.61 17.21
C ARG A 215 11.09 -15.43 18.16
N GLY A 216 11.43 -16.69 18.39
CA GLY A 216 10.62 -17.67 19.15
C GLY A 216 9.95 -18.75 18.28
N SER A 217 9.65 -18.42 17.01
CA SER A 217 9.13 -19.37 16.01
C SER A 217 10.24 -20.11 15.28
N VAL A 218 11.37 -19.44 15.13
CA VAL A 218 12.61 -19.98 14.56
C VAL A 218 13.78 -19.40 15.34
N ARG A 219 14.97 -19.98 15.13
CA ARG A 219 16.21 -19.43 15.69
C ARG A 219 16.43 -17.97 15.20
N PRO A 220 16.99 -17.08 16.03
CA PRO A 220 17.09 -15.65 15.73
C PRO A 220 17.71 -15.32 14.35
N GLU A 221 18.67 -16.11 13.88
CA GLU A 221 19.32 -15.93 12.58
C GLU A 221 18.42 -16.22 11.36
N ARG A 222 17.21 -16.74 11.58
CA ARG A 222 16.21 -17.08 10.55
C ARG A 222 14.97 -16.20 10.60
N GLU A 223 14.96 -15.16 11.43
CA GLU A 223 13.87 -14.19 11.53
C GLU A 223 13.63 -13.47 10.18
N ILE A 224 12.37 -13.16 9.88
CA ILE A 224 11.97 -12.37 8.71
C ILE A 224 11.00 -11.29 9.18
N ASN A 225 11.37 -10.02 8.98
CA ASN A 225 10.56 -8.84 9.31
C ASN A 225 10.19 -8.06 8.05
#